data_AF-A0A519TB16-F1
#
_entry.id   AF-A0A519TB16-F1
#
_cell.length_a   1.000
_cell.length_b   1.000
_cell.length_c   1.000
_cell.angle_alpha   90.00
_cell.angle_beta   90.00
_cell.angle_gamma   90.00
#
_symmetry.space_group_name_H-M   'P 1'
#
loop_
_entity.id
_entity.type
_entity.pdbx_description
1 polymer ?
#
loop_
_entity_poly.entity_id
_entity_poly.type
_entity_poly.pdbx_seq_one_letter_code
_entity_poly.pdbx_strand_id
1 'polypeptide(L)' 'TLIATHLEAVNHAVLTRQQLRAFAQEQGMASQLLVPQDGESYTL' A
#
# COMPACT_ATOMS: atom_id res chain seq x y z
N THR A 1 -7.03 -9.56 5.03
CA THR A 1 -6.66 -8.50 4.08
C THR A 1 -6.26 -7.25 4.85
N LEU A 2 -5.07 -6.72 4.57
CA LEU A 2 -4.54 -5.47 5.11
C LEU A 2 -4.74 -4.36 4.07
N ILE A 3 -5.02 -3.13 4.52
CA ILE A 3 -5.14 -1.96 3.63
C ILE A 3 -4.14 -0.90 4.11
N ALA A 4 -3.17 -0.58 3.27
CA ALA A 4 -2.18 0.46 3.57
C ALA A 4 -2.79 1.85 3.43
N THR A 5 -2.49 2.73 4.38
CA THR A 5 -2.94 4.14 4.39
C THR A 5 -1.77 5.05 4.76
N HIS A 6 -1.99 6.37 4.75
CA HIS A 6 -1.00 7.36 5.20
C HIS A 6 0.34 7.31 4.44
N LEU A 7 0.27 7.12 3.11
CA LEU A 7 1.41 7.12 2.20
C LEU A 7 1.38 8.38 1.33
N GLU A 8 2.54 8.97 1.06
CA GLU A 8 2.79 9.99 0.02
C GLU A 8 1.98 11.30 0.10
N ALA A 9 1.10 11.48 1.10
CA ALA A 9 0.32 12.70 1.29
C ALA A 9 1.03 13.77 2.14
N VAL A 10 2.03 13.36 2.95
CA VAL A 10 2.77 14.23 3.87
C VAL A 10 4.27 14.01 3.72
N ASN A 11 5.06 15.06 3.95
CA ASN A 11 6.51 15.07 3.72
C ASN A 11 7.32 14.07 4.56
N HIS A 12 6.81 13.66 5.73
CA HIS A 12 7.49 12.70 6.60
C HIS A 12 7.11 11.23 6.30
N ALA A 13 6.10 10.99 5.46
CA ALA A 13 5.76 9.65 4.99
C ALA A 13 6.72 9.26 3.86
N VAL A 14 7.92 8.83 4.24
CA VAL A 14 9.02 8.54 3.30
C VAL A 14 8.85 7.24 2.50
N LEU A 15 7.96 6.35 2.95
CA LEU A 15 7.66 5.09 2.26
C LEU A 15 6.69 5.33 1.11
N THR A 16 7.09 4.95 -0.10
CA THR A 16 6.24 5.05 -1.29
C THR A 16 5.32 3.83 -1.46
N ARG A 17 4.20 4.01 -2.16
CA ARG A 17 3.29 2.92 -2.55
C ARG A 17 4.01 1.86 -3.38
N GLN A 18 4.91 2.29 -4.26
CA GLN A 18 5.72 1.39 -5.09
C GLN A 18 6.64 0.51 -4.24
N GLN A 19 7.38 1.10 -3.30
CA GLN A 19 8.27 0.34 -2.40
C GLN A 19 7.50 -0.68 -1.58
N LEU A 20 6.34 -0.29 -1.03
CA LEU A 20 5.51 -1.20 -0.24
C LEU A 20 4.97 -2.38 -1.07
N ARG A 21 4.54 -2.13 -2.31
CA ARG A 21 4.10 -3.20 -3.23
C ARG A 21 5.25 -4.15 -3.59
N ALA A 22 6.45 -3.62 -3.87
CA ALA A 22 7.63 -4.43 -4.17
C ALA A 22 8.01 -5.32 -2.98
N PHE A 23 8.05 -4.76 -1.77
CA PHE A 23 8.29 -5.50 -0.54
C PHE A 23 7.26 -6.62 -0.34
N ALA A 24 5.97 -6.34 -0.52
CA ALA A 24 4.92 -7.35 -0.36
C ALA A 24 5.03 -8.50 -1.37
N GLN A 25 5.49 -8.22 -2.60
CA GLN A 25 5.80 -9.26 -3.59
C GLN A 25 6.97 -10.14 -3.15
N GLU A 26 8.07 -9.53 -2.71
CA GLU A 26 9.27 -10.24 -2.24
C GLU A 26 8.99 -11.14 -1.03
N GLN A 27 8.09 -10.71 -0.14
CA GLN A 27 7.71 -11.48 1.06
C GLN A 27 6.59 -12.50 0.80
N GLY A 28 6.10 -12.64 -0.42
CA GLY A 28 4.97 -13.53 -0.72
C GLY A 28 3.65 -13.10 -0.06
N MET A 29 3.53 -11.82 0.28
CA MET A 29 2.38 -11.23 0.99
C MET A 29 1.43 -10.44 0.06
N ALA A 30 1.71 -10.39 -1.24
CA ALA A 30 0.99 -9.54 -2.20
C ALA A 30 -0.54 -9.79 -2.22
N SER A 31 -0.99 -11.03 -1.98
CA SER A 31 -2.43 -11.37 -1.94
C SER A 31 -3.14 -10.87 -0.67
N GLN A 32 -2.39 -10.49 0.36
CA GLN A 32 -2.91 -10.11 1.66
C GLN A 32 -2.87 -8.59 1.90
N LEU A 33 -2.21 -7.82 1.03
CA LEU A 33 -2.02 -6.37 1.18
C LEU A 33 -2.61 -5.60 -0.01
N LEU A 34 -3.54 -4.70 0.30
CA LEU A 34 -4.07 -3.69 -0.62
C LEU A 34 -3.36 -2.35 -0.39
N VAL A 35 -2.97 -1.68 -1.47
CA VAL A 35 -2.31 -0.36 -1.44
C VAL A 35 -3.09 0.56 -2.38
N PRO A 36 -4.19 1.20 -1.91
CA PRO A 36 -5.04 2.06 -2.73
C PRO A 36 -4.32 3.30 -3.24
N GLN A 37 -4.73 3.75 -4.42
CA GLN A 37 -4.58 5.14 -4.86
C GLN A 37 -5.59 6.06 -4.15
N ASP A 38 -5.31 7.36 -4.14
CA ASP A 38 -6.26 8.34 -3.63
C ASP A 38 -7.56 8.29 -4.46
N GLY A 39 -8.69 8.07 -3.79
CA GLY A 39 -10.01 7.88 -4.42
C GLY A 39 -10.35 6.44 -4.84
N GLU A 40 -9.43 5.48 -4.69
CA GLU A 40 -9.71 4.07 -4.95
C GLU A 40 -10.62 3.47 -3.87
N SER A 41 -11.62 2.68 -4.29
CA SER A 41 -12.61 2.06 -3.40
C SER A 41 -12.56 0.54 -3.49
N TYR A 42 -12.76 -0.13 -2.35
CA TYR A 42 -12.86 -1.58 -2.27
C TYR A 42 -14.22 -1.99 -1.69
N THR A 43 -14.79 -3.08 -2.22
CA THR A 43 -15.94 -3.77 -1.61
C THR A 43 -15.43 -4.94 -0.79
N LEU A 44 -15.94 -5.10 0.43
CA LEU A 44 -15.59 -6.18 1.36
C LEU A 44 -16.59 -7.33 1.30
#